data_AF-A0AAJ5C3B7-F1
#
_entry.id   AF-A0AAJ5C3B7-F1
#
_cell.length_a   1.000
_cell.length_b   1.000
_cell.length_c   1.000
_cell.angle_alpha   90.00
_cell.angle_beta   90.00
_cell.angle_gamma   90.00
#
_symmetry.space_group_name_H-M   'P 1'
#
loop_
_entity.id
_entity.type
_entity.pdbx_description
1 polymer ?
#
loop_
_entity_poly.entity_id
_entity_poly.type
_entity_poly.pdbx_seq_one_letter_code
_entity_poly.pdbx_strand_id
1 'polypeptide(L)'
;MALAASAKASSSRTITTATARVIPKPQGIITDPASFLTSISRPRRDLASNSSLTSALGDKWTNIFTIQSAQLKQAGVTTKDRRFFLWAREKFRQGANPEAFVIDAKPKKVVRGWGARVQTAERIRVRGVRRPGEK
;
A
#
# COMPACT_ATOMS: atom_id res chain seq x y z
N MET A 1 -54.14 -16.78 8.84
CA MET A 1 -52.76 -17.06 9.27
C MET A 1 -51.90 -15.85 8.93
N ALA A 2 -51.41 -15.12 9.94
CA ALA A 2 -50.60 -13.92 9.74
C ALA A 2 -49.11 -14.25 9.95
N LEU A 3 -48.26 -13.95 8.97
CA LEU A 3 -46.81 -14.05 9.07
C LEU A 3 -46.22 -12.66 9.30
N ALA A 4 -45.66 -12.43 10.48
CA ALA A 4 -44.98 -11.20 10.84
C ALA A 4 -43.54 -11.20 10.30
N ALA A 5 -43.18 -10.21 9.49
CA ALA A 5 -41.80 -10.01 9.03
C ALA A 5 -41.03 -9.14 10.03
N SER A 6 -39.99 -9.71 10.66
CA SER A 6 -39.10 -8.98 11.57
C SER A 6 -38.04 -8.20 10.78
N ALA A 7 -38.16 -6.88 10.71
CA ALA A 7 -37.16 -6.01 10.11
C ALA A 7 -35.95 -5.85 11.04
N LYS A 8 -34.78 -6.34 10.60
CA LYS A 8 -33.50 -6.22 11.30
C LYS A 8 -32.91 -4.85 10.98
N ALA A 9 -32.89 -3.94 11.96
CA ALA A 9 -32.31 -2.61 11.79
C ALA A 9 -30.79 -2.71 11.56
N SER A 10 -30.34 -2.43 10.33
CA SER A 10 -28.92 -2.32 9.97
C SER A 10 -28.41 -0.94 10.39
N SER A 11 -27.80 -0.85 11.57
CA SER A 11 -27.21 0.38 12.07
C SER A 11 -25.88 0.67 11.36
N SER A 12 -25.94 1.34 10.21
CA SER A 12 -24.76 1.85 9.52
C SER A 12 -24.21 3.08 10.26
N ARG A 13 -23.13 2.91 11.02
CA ARG A 13 -22.39 4.05 11.61
C ARG A 13 -21.73 4.87 10.50
N THR A 14 -22.33 6.00 10.14
CA THR A 14 -21.66 7.06 9.40
C THR A 14 -20.82 7.88 10.36
N ILE A 15 -19.49 7.69 10.32
CA ILE A 15 -18.56 8.53 11.07
C ILE A 15 -18.31 9.80 10.26
N THR A 16 -19.05 10.88 10.56
CA THR A 16 -18.88 12.20 9.95
C THR A 16 -18.16 13.14 10.92
N THR A 17 -16.85 12.97 11.07
CA THR A 17 -15.99 14.05 11.61
C THR A 17 -15.20 14.62 10.45
N ALA A 18 -15.83 15.51 9.69
CA ALA A 18 -15.21 16.20 8.57
C ALA A 18 -14.53 17.49 9.07
N THR A 19 -13.34 17.36 9.65
CA THR A 19 -12.41 18.49 9.68
C THR A 19 -12.07 18.87 8.24
N ALA A 20 -12.10 20.18 7.93
CA ALA A 20 -11.74 20.68 6.61
C ALA A 20 -10.35 20.14 6.22
N ARG A 21 -10.29 19.40 5.11
CA ARG A 21 -9.06 18.74 4.66
C ARG A 21 -8.12 19.80 4.08
N VAL A 22 -7.25 20.34 4.92
CA VAL A 22 -6.24 21.32 4.50
C VAL A 22 -5.31 20.69 3.47
N ILE A 23 -5.07 21.38 2.37
CA ILE A 23 -4.08 20.98 1.37
C ILE A 23 -2.71 21.34 1.95
N PRO A 24 -1.81 20.36 2.17
CA PRO A 24 -0.49 20.65 2.69
C PRO A 24 0.30 21.44 1.64
N LYS A 25 1.12 22.38 2.10
CA LYS A 25 2.10 23.04 1.24
C LYS A 25 3.09 22.00 0.72
N PRO A 26 3.59 22.13 -0.51
CA PRO A 26 4.69 21.29 -0.99
C PRO A 26 5.88 21.40 -0.03
N GLN A 27 6.53 20.28 0.26
CA GLN A 27 7.60 20.19 1.27
C GLN A 27 8.89 19.68 0.65
N GLY A 28 9.97 20.44 0.79
CA GLY A 28 11.33 20.05 0.41
C GLY A 28 11.42 19.63 -1.06
N ILE A 29 11.82 18.38 -1.29
CA ILE A 29 12.04 17.78 -2.62
C ILE A 29 10.71 17.47 -3.34
N ILE A 30 9.60 17.43 -2.61
CA ILE A 30 8.29 17.03 -3.13
C ILE A 30 7.45 18.27 -3.41
N THR A 31 7.61 18.81 -4.61
CA THR A 31 6.87 19.97 -5.11
C THR A 31 5.77 19.58 -6.09
N ASP A 32 6.03 18.54 -6.88
CA ASP A 32 5.19 18.17 -8.02
C ASP A 32 4.47 16.85 -7.79
N PRO A 33 3.31 16.63 -8.43
CA PRO A 33 2.61 15.35 -8.35
C PRO A 33 3.47 14.17 -8.82
N ALA A 34 4.26 14.35 -9.88
CA ALA A 34 5.20 13.33 -10.35
C ALA A 34 6.27 13.01 -9.30
N SER A 35 6.84 14.03 -8.65
CA SER A 35 7.82 13.82 -7.58
C SER A 35 7.22 13.04 -6.41
N PHE A 36 5.97 13.34 -6.03
CA PHE A 36 5.26 12.62 -4.97
C PHE A 36 5.04 11.15 -5.34
N LEU A 37 4.59 10.87 -6.57
CA LEU A 37 4.37 9.50 -7.04
C LEU A 37 5.67 8.69 -7.08
N THR A 38 6.77 9.32 -7.47
CA THR A 38 8.11 8.69 -7.45
C THR A 38 8.58 8.42 -6.02
N SER A 39 8.37 9.34 -5.07
CA SER A 39 8.75 9.10 -3.67
C SER A 39 7.98 7.96 -3.02
N ILE A 40 6.71 7.73 -3.42
CA ILE A 40 5.90 6.63 -2.89
C ILE A 40 6.02 5.33 -3.69
N SER A 41 6.70 5.33 -4.84
CA SER A 41 6.86 4.14 -5.66
C SER A 41 7.90 3.21 -5.04
N ARG A 42 7.67 1.90 -5.16
CA ARG A 42 8.57 0.83 -4.71
C ARG A 42 8.55 -0.32 -5.72
N PRO A 43 9.53 -1.25 -5.72
CA PRO A 43 9.57 -2.35 -6.68
C PRO A 43 8.30 -3.21 -6.73
N ARG A 44 7.57 -3.30 -5.62
CA ARG A 44 6.30 -4.04 -5.53
C ARG A 44 5.08 -3.25 -6.01
N ARG A 45 5.17 -1.91 -6.04
CA ARG A 45 4.10 -0.98 -6.41
C ARG A 45 4.71 0.22 -7.12
N ASP A 46 4.80 0.11 -8.44
CA ASP A 46 5.28 1.20 -9.27
C ASP A 46 4.12 2.12 -9.64
N LEU A 47 3.94 3.20 -8.88
CA LEU A 47 2.87 4.18 -9.10
C LEU A 47 3.24 5.24 -10.14
N ALA A 48 4.54 5.45 -10.37
CA ALA A 48 5.03 6.44 -11.32
C ALA A 48 4.80 5.97 -12.77
N SER A 49 4.96 4.68 -13.04
CA SER A 49 4.71 4.09 -14.37
C SER A 49 3.22 3.83 -14.67
N ASN A 50 2.31 4.02 -13.70
CA ASN A 50 0.88 3.82 -13.89
C ASN A 50 0.26 5.01 -14.65
N SER A 51 0.17 4.91 -15.99
CA SER A 51 -0.36 5.96 -16.86
C SER A 51 -1.75 6.45 -16.44
N SER A 52 -2.67 5.53 -16.10
CA SER A 52 -4.02 5.85 -15.60
C SER A 52 -4.00 6.77 -14.37
N LEU A 53 -3.03 6.59 -13.47
CA LEU A 53 -2.94 7.36 -12.24
C LEU A 53 -2.29 8.73 -12.51
N THR A 54 -1.22 8.76 -13.30
CA THR A 54 -0.54 10.00 -13.69
C THR A 54 -1.48 10.91 -14.49
N SER A 55 -2.23 10.37 -15.44
CA SER A 55 -3.22 11.13 -16.22
C SER A 55 -4.39 11.65 -15.38
N ALA A 56 -4.86 10.86 -14.39
CA ALA A 56 -5.94 11.30 -13.50
C ALA A 56 -5.52 12.43 -12.55
N LEU A 57 -4.23 12.50 -12.23
CA LEU A 57 -3.66 13.49 -11.33
C LEU A 57 -3.34 14.81 -12.06
N GLY A 58 -2.75 14.70 -13.25
CA GLY A 58 -2.21 15.85 -13.99
C GLY A 58 -1.08 16.56 -13.23
N ASP A 59 -0.78 17.79 -13.65
CA ASP A 59 0.40 18.53 -13.15
C ASP A 59 0.12 19.37 -11.90
N LYS A 60 -1.14 19.46 -11.47
CA LYS A 60 -1.53 20.34 -10.35
C LYS A 60 -1.37 19.65 -9.00
N TRP A 61 -0.59 20.25 -8.11
CA TRP A 61 -0.40 19.78 -6.72
C TRP A 61 -1.71 19.57 -5.95
N THR A 62 -2.68 20.47 -6.14
CA THR A 62 -4.00 20.40 -5.49
C THR A 62 -4.76 19.12 -5.80
N ASN A 63 -4.57 18.56 -7.01
CA ASN A 63 -5.30 17.39 -7.47
C ASN A 63 -4.99 16.14 -6.64
N ILE A 64 -3.78 16.03 -6.07
CA ILE A 64 -3.38 14.93 -5.19
C ILE A 64 -4.32 14.81 -3.98
N PHE A 65 -4.72 15.94 -3.42
CA PHE A 65 -5.47 15.99 -2.17
C PHE A 65 -6.98 16.08 -2.39
N THR A 66 -7.42 16.56 -3.55
CA THR A 66 -8.85 16.69 -3.90
C THR A 66 -9.42 15.43 -4.55
N ILE A 67 -8.61 14.66 -5.29
CA ILE A 67 -9.11 13.53 -6.08
C ILE A 67 -9.83 12.48 -5.21
N GLN A 68 -10.96 11.98 -5.70
CA GLN A 68 -11.76 10.98 -5.00
C GLN A 68 -11.51 9.56 -5.51
N SER A 69 -11.86 8.58 -4.68
CA SER A 69 -11.74 7.16 -5.02
C SER A 69 -12.62 6.72 -6.19
N ALA A 70 -13.72 7.43 -6.45
CA ALA A 70 -14.61 7.21 -7.59
C ALA A 70 -13.95 7.63 -8.91
N GLN A 71 -13.30 8.80 -8.93
CA GLN A 71 -12.59 9.31 -10.10
C GLN A 71 -11.41 8.40 -10.48
N LEU A 72 -10.64 7.95 -9.48
CA LEU A 72 -9.57 6.97 -9.69
C LEU A 72 -10.10 5.61 -10.21
N LYS A 73 -11.31 5.21 -9.82
CA LYS A 73 -11.95 3.99 -10.35
C LYS A 73 -12.31 4.16 -11.82
N GLN A 74 -12.88 5.31 -12.18
CA GLN A 74 -13.26 5.64 -13.55
C GLN A 74 -12.04 5.72 -14.47
N ALA A 75 -10.91 6.22 -13.96
CA ALA A 75 -9.63 6.26 -14.67
C ALA A 75 -8.98 4.86 -14.85
N GLY A 76 -9.55 3.80 -14.30
CA GLY A 76 -9.03 2.43 -14.44
C GLY A 76 -7.93 2.04 -13.46
N VAL A 77 -7.66 2.84 -12.42
CA VAL A 77 -6.63 2.51 -11.42
C VAL A 77 -7.05 1.28 -10.61
N THR A 78 -6.12 0.35 -10.40
CA THR A 78 -6.41 -0.87 -9.64
C THR A 78 -6.84 -0.54 -8.21
N THR A 79 -7.69 -1.39 -7.62
CA THR A 79 -8.17 -1.17 -6.25
C THR A 79 -7.04 -1.13 -5.22
N LYS A 80 -5.95 -1.87 -5.45
CA LYS A 80 -4.79 -1.89 -4.54
C LYS A 80 -4.05 -0.55 -4.57
N ASP A 81 -3.78 -0.03 -5.76
CA ASP A 81 -3.01 1.20 -5.96
C ASP A 81 -3.79 2.41 -5.49
N ARG A 82 -5.09 2.46 -5.79
CA ARG A 82 -6.00 3.49 -5.28
C ARG A 82 -6.05 3.53 -3.75
N ARG A 83 -6.20 2.38 -3.08
CA ARG A 83 -6.22 2.32 -1.60
C ARG A 83 -4.90 2.79 -1.03
N PHE A 84 -3.79 2.38 -1.62
CA PHE A 84 -2.46 2.77 -1.17
C PHE A 84 -2.20 4.26 -1.38
N PHE A 85 -2.47 4.80 -2.57
CA PHE A 85 -2.34 6.23 -2.88
C PHE A 85 -3.13 7.11 -1.91
N LEU A 86 -4.41 6.78 -1.69
CA LEU A 86 -5.27 7.55 -0.79
C LEU A 86 -4.80 7.50 0.68
N TRP A 87 -4.19 6.38 1.10
CA TRP A 87 -3.55 6.27 2.40
C TRP A 87 -2.24 7.07 2.48
N ALA A 88 -1.39 6.97 1.45
CA ALA A 88 -0.09 7.64 1.39
C ALA A 88 -0.24 9.17 1.40
N ARG A 89 -1.18 9.72 0.62
CA ARG A 89 -1.46 11.17 0.65
C ARG A 89 -1.97 11.64 2.00
N GLU A 90 -2.72 10.80 2.73
CA GLU A 90 -3.25 11.14 4.04
C GLU A 90 -2.13 11.15 5.08
N LYS A 91 -1.18 10.20 4.98
CA LYS A 91 0.05 10.20 5.77
C LYS A 91 0.89 11.44 5.50
N PHE A 92 1.03 11.82 4.23
CA PHE A 92 1.71 13.06 3.87
C PHE A 92 1.00 14.29 4.44
N ARG A 93 -0.34 14.33 4.41
CA ARG A 93 -1.13 15.42 5.02
C ARG A 93 -0.93 15.54 6.53
N GLN A 94 -0.63 14.43 7.21
CA GLN A 94 -0.30 14.40 8.63
C GLN A 94 1.15 14.85 8.92
N GLY A 95 1.93 15.24 7.89
CA GLY A 95 3.32 15.66 8.01
C GLY A 95 4.32 14.51 8.07
N ALA A 96 3.92 13.28 7.73
CA ALA A 96 4.85 12.16 7.67
C ALA A 96 5.64 12.17 6.35
N ASN A 97 6.96 11.93 6.43
CA ASN A 97 7.82 11.80 5.26
C ASN A 97 7.52 10.51 4.48
N PRO A 98 7.38 10.55 3.14
CA PRO A 98 7.12 9.36 2.32
C PRO A 98 8.09 8.20 2.55
N GLU A 99 9.38 8.51 2.62
CA GLU A 99 10.42 7.50 2.87
C GLU A 99 10.24 6.77 4.20
N ALA A 100 9.70 7.44 5.22
CA ALA A 100 9.52 6.84 6.54
C ALA A 100 8.32 5.88 6.59
N PHE A 101 7.23 6.17 5.88
CA PHE A 101 6.02 5.33 5.95
C PHE A 101 5.90 4.32 4.81
N VAL A 102 6.60 4.53 3.69
CA VAL A 102 6.62 3.58 2.57
C VAL A 102 7.71 2.54 2.79
N ILE A 103 7.35 1.50 3.54
CA ILE A 103 8.24 0.37 3.85
C ILE A 103 8.26 -0.63 2.69
N ASP A 104 9.47 -1.03 2.32
CA ASP A 104 9.69 -2.05 1.30
C ASP A 104 9.13 -3.42 1.65
N ALA A 105 8.93 -4.23 0.60
CA ALA A 105 8.59 -5.62 0.79
C ALA A 105 9.73 -6.31 1.54
N LYS A 106 9.40 -6.92 2.69
CA LYS A 106 10.35 -7.75 3.43
C LYS A 106 10.96 -8.77 2.47
N PRO A 107 12.29 -8.96 2.48
CA PRO A 107 12.94 -9.90 1.60
C PRO A 107 12.35 -11.30 1.81
N LYS A 108 12.33 -12.10 0.73
CA LYS A 108 11.82 -13.47 0.80
C LYS A 108 12.63 -14.24 1.84
N LYS A 109 11.93 -14.86 2.80
CA LYS A 109 12.57 -15.76 3.77
C LYS A 109 13.26 -16.89 3.02
N VAL A 110 14.59 -16.95 3.12
CA VAL A 110 15.41 -18.03 2.57
C VAL A 110 15.23 -19.30 3.41
N VAL A 111 15.33 -19.16 4.73
CA VAL A 111 15.16 -20.25 5.69
C VAL A 111 13.78 -20.14 6.33
N ARG A 112 12.97 -21.20 6.27
CA ARG A 112 11.59 -21.25 6.80
C ARG A 112 11.42 -22.09 8.07
N GLY A 113 12.48 -22.73 8.55
CA GLY A 113 12.47 -23.60 9.73
C GLY A 113 13.81 -23.58 10.47
N TRP A 114 13.85 -24.25 11.61
CA TRP A 114 15.03 -24.31 12.46
C TRP A 114 15.80 -25.62 12.27
N GLY A 115 17.12 -25.55 12.37
CA GLY A 115 18.04 -26.68 12.31
C GLY A 115 18.93 -26.70 11.07
N ALA A 116 20.12 -27.32 11.20
CA ALA A 116 21.14 -27.40 10.15
C ALA A 116 20.59 -27.96 8.82
N ARG A 117 19.57 -28.82 8.89
CA ARG A 117 18.86 -29.38 7.72
C ARG A 117 18.18 -28.33 6.84
N VAL A 118 17.73 -27.24 7.45
CA VAL A 118 16.89 -26.21 6.82
C VAL A 118 17.68 -24.93 6.57
N GLN A 119 18.72 -24.69 7.38
CA GLN A 119 19.58 -23.50 7.32
C GLN A 119 20.78 -23.65 6.37
N THR A 120 21.36 -24.85 6.25
CA THR A 120 22.55 -25.10 5.43
C THR A 120 22.16 -25.77 4.10
N ALA A 121 22.82 -25.39 3.00
CA ALA A 121 22.60 -26.00 1.68
C ALA A 121 22.85 -27.53 1.69
N GLU A 122 23.77 -27.98 2.55
CA GLU A 122 24.22 -29.36 2.69
C GLU A 122 23.24 -30.30 3.41
N ARG A 123 22.01 -29.85 3.74
CA ARG A 123 20.93 -30.64 4.38
C ARG A 123 21.40 -31.55 5.54
N ILE A 124 22.35 -31.07 6.33
CA ILE A 124 23.01 -31.82 7.41
C ILE A 124 21.98 -32.21 8.48
N ARG A 125 21.88 -33.50 8.81
CA ARG A 125 20.94 -33.98 9.84
C ARG A 125 21.33 -33.49 11.25
N VAL A 126 20.40 -33.64 12.20
CA VAL A 126 20.57 -33.29 13.63
C VAL A 126 21.82 -33.94 14.28
N ARG A 127 22.40 -34.98 13.66
CA ARG A 127 23.63 -35.67 14.11
C ARG A 127 24.90 -35.28 13.32
N GLY A 128 24.87 -34.24 12.49
CA GLY A 128 26.06 -33.79 11.73
C GLY A 128 26.43 -34.62 10.50
N VAL A 129 25.65 -35.67 10.17
CA VAL A 129 25.98 -36.60 9.06
C VAL A 129 25.22 -36.21 7.78
N ARG A 130 25.95 -36.15 6.65
CA ARG A 130 25.41 -35.98 5.27
C ARG A 130 24.69 -37.26 4.80
N ARG A 131 23.88 -37.20 3.73
CA ARG A 131 23.30 -38.43 3.17
C ARG A 131 24.39 -39.27 2.48
N PRO A 132 24.33 -40.61 2.55
CA PRO A 132 25.20 -41.44 1.72
C PRO A 132 24.97 -41.09 0.24
N GLY A 133 26.03 -40.65 -0.46
CA GLY A 133 26.00 -40.34 -1.89
C GLY A 133 25.97 -38.85 -2.29
N GLU A 134 25.90 -37.90 -1.35
CA GLU A 134 26.13 -36.47 -1.64
C GLU A 134 27.63 -36.15 -1.49
N LYS A 135 28.29 -35.69 -2.58
CA LYS A 135 29.67 -35.16 -2.60
C LYS A 135 29.72 -33.75 -2.03
#